data_AF-A0A6N4QM86-F1
#
_entry.id   AF-A0A6N4QM86-F1
#
_cell.length_a   1.000
_cell.length_b   1.000
_cell.length_c   1.000
_cell.angle_alpha   90.00
_cell.angle_beta   90.00
_cell.angle_gamma   90.00
#
_symmetry.space_group_name_H-M   'P 1'
#
loop_
_entity.id
_entity.type
_entity.pdbx_description
1 polymer ?
#
loop_
_entity_poly.entity_id
_entity_poly.type
_entity_poly.pdbx_seq_one_letter_code
_entity_poly.pdbx_strand_id
1 'polypeptide(L)' 'MNQSKTLPPCGEDCGISRTSPNSREEKTYTKLGIFLILFGISSKPKAVKFYCKKCGRQFDQLSPVELGNYA' A
#
# COMPACT_ATOMS: atom_id res chain seq x y z
N MET A 1 -20.85 -27.33 2.51
CA MET A 1 -20.96 -26.07 3.27
C MET A 1 -19.66 -25.31 3.11
N ASN A 2 -19.59 -24.36 2.17
CA ASN A 2 -18.40 -23.51 2.00
C ASN A 2 -18.40 -22.48 3.11
N GLN A 3 -17.59 -22.69 4.14
CA GLN A 3 -17.29 -21.66 5.13
C GLN A 3 -16.59 -20.52 4.39
N SER A 4 -17.34 -19.51 3.96
CA SER A 4 -16.81 -18.20 3.67
C SER A 4 -16.24 -17.67 4.98
N LYS A 5 -14.99 -18.01 5.26
CA LYS A 5 -14.21 -17.39 6.33
C LYS A 5 -14.20 -15.90 6.02
N THR A 6 -15.08 -15.15 6.67
CA THR A 6 -14.99 -13.71 6.72
C THR A 6 -13.68 -13.42 7.43
N LEU A 7 -12.60 -13.25 6.67
CA LEU A 7 -11.32 -12.88 7.25
C LEU A 7 -11.56 -11.59 8.06
N PRO A 8 -10.97 -11.48 9.26
CA PRO A 8 -11.08 -10.28 10.07
C PRO A 8 -10.72 -9.04 9.23
N PRO A 9 -11.27 -7.86 9.56
CA PRO A 9 -10.81 -6.62 8.94
C PRO A 9 -9.28 -6.57 8.99
N CYS A 10 -8.66 -6.30 7.83
CA CYS A 10 -7.20 -6.30 7.75
C CYS A 10 -6.67 -5.00 8.39
N GLY A 11 -5.57 -5.09 9.13
CA GLY A 11 -5.07 -4.03 10.02
C GLY A 11 -4.67 -4.61 11.38
N GLU A 12 -4.83 -3.84 12.45
CA GLU A 12 -4.54 -4.28 13.81
C GLU A 12 -5.36 -5.53 14.20
N ASP A 13 -6.61 -5.63 13.75
CA ASP A 13 -7.49 -6.79 13.97
C ASP A 13 -7.00 -8.08 13.30
N CYS A 14 -6.19 -7.96 12.24
CA CYS A 14 -5.52 -9.07 11.56
C CYS A 14 -4.06 -9.24 12.05
N GLY A 15 -3.63 -8.46 13.05
CA GLY A 15 -2.27 -8.46 13.59
C GLY A 15 -1.23 -7.95 12.60
N ILE A 16 -1.62 -7.09 11.66
CA ILE A 16 -0.73 -6.54 10.63
C ILE A 16 -0.56 -5.03 10.80
N SER A 17 0.70 -4.60 10.83
CA SER A 17 1.12 -3.20 10.81
C SER A 17 1.96 -2.89 9.57
N ARG A 18 2.19 -1.60 9.31
CA ARG A 18 3.03 -1.10 8.20
C ARG A 18 4.40 -1.78 8.15
N THR A 19 5.01 -2.04 9.30
CA THR A 19 6.36 -2.62 9.46
C THR A 19 6.37 -4.14 9.49
N SER A 20 5.22 -4.80 9.46
CA SER A 20 5.17 -6.26 9.52
C SER A 20 5.70 -6.90 8.23
N PRO A 21 6.29 -8.11 8.31
CA PRO A 21 6.78 -8.82 7.11
C PRO A 21 5.64 -9.20 6.14
N ASN A 22 4.41 -9.26 6.65
CA ASN A 22 3.21 -9.56 5.88
C ASN A 22 2.58 -8.32 5.23
N SER A 23 3.16 -7.14 5.43
CA SER A 23 2.75 -5.91 4.75
C SER A 23 3.36 -5.85 3.35
N ARG A 24 2.56 -5.40 2.39
CA ARG A 24 2.98 -5.03 1.04
C ARG A 24 2.66 -3.56 0.84
N GLU A 25 3.67 -2.80 0.46
CA GLU A 25 3.52 -1.42 0.04
C GLU A 25 3.29 -1.35 -1.47
N GLU A 26 2.32 -0.55 -1.90
CA GLU A 26 2.02 -0.30 -3.31
C GLU A 26 2.04 1.20 -3.60
N LYS A 27 3.02 1.61 -4.43
CA LYS A 27 3.20 2.99 -4.88
C LYS A 27 2.49 3.19 -6.21
N THR A 28 1.53 4.12 -6.24
CA THR A 28 0.84 4.53 -7.45
C THR A 28 1.47 5.83 -7.95
N TYR A 29 1.93 5.85 -9.20
CA TYR A 29 2.46 7.03 -9.87
C TYR A 29 1.47 7.57 -10.92
N THR A 30 1.63 8.83 -11.31
CA THR A 30 0.92 9.36 -12.48
C THR A 30 1.51 8.77 -13.76
N LYS A 31 0.74 8.73 -14.86
CA LYS A 31 1.25 8.27 -16.17
C LYS A 31 2.52 9.02 -16.59
N LEU A 32 2.54 10.34 -16.35
CA LEU A 32 3.73 11.17 -16.57
C LEU A 32 4.87 10.81 -15.61
N GLY A 33 4.58 10.56 -14.33
CA GLY A 33 5.58 10.11 -13.37
C GLY A 33 6.22 8.78 -13.75
N ILE A 34 5.44 7.81 -14.24
CA ILE A 34 5.94 6.53 -14.76
C ILE A 34 6.86 6.77 -15.96
N PHE A 35 6.45 7.64 -16.89
CA PHE A 35 7.28 8.02 -18.03
C PHE A 35 8.60 8.62 -17.56
N LEU A 36 8.59 9.59 -16.65
CA LEU A 36 9.79 10.22 -16.09
C LEU A 36 10.72 9.21 -15.40
N ILE A 37 10.17 8.29 -14.61
CA ILE A 37 10.94 7.21 -13.96
C ILE A 37 11.63 6.32 -15.00
N LEU A 38 10.97 6.05 -16.14
CA LEU A 38 11.56 5.29 -17.24
C LEU A 38 12.80 5.97 -17.83
N PHE A 39 12.83 7.31 -17.81
CA PHE A 39 13.99 8.12 -18.22
C PHE A 39 15.01 8.36 -17.09
N GLY A 40 14.88 7.64 -15.97
CA GLY A 40 15.78 7.75 -14.81
C GLY A 40 15.54 8.97 -13.93
N ILE A 41 14.44 9.71 -14.15
CA ILE A 41 14.07 10.85 -13.32
C ILE A 41 13.27 10.35 -12.12
N SER A 42 13.76 10.63 -10.92
CA SER A 42 13.03 10.31 -9.69
C SER A 42 11.73 11.12 -9.64
N SER A 43 10.61 10.42 -9.45
CA SER A 43 9.27 11.02 -9.33
C SER A 43 8.63 10.59 -8.03
N LYS A 44 7.92 11.51 -7.37
CA LYS A 44 7.18 11.20 -6.14
C LYS A 44 5.91 10.40 -6.45
N PRO A 45 5.56 9.38 -5.64
CA PRO A 45 4.32 8.65 -5.81
C PRO A 45 3.11 9.54 -5.55
N LYS A 46 2.04 9.33 -6.33
CA LYS A 46 0.74 9.99 -6.16
C LYS A 46 -0.03 9.42 -4.96
N ALA A 47 0.17 8.15 -4.66
CA ALA A 47 -0.41 7.50 -3.49
C ALA A 47 0.45 6.31 -3.09
N VAL A 48 0.49 6.02 -1.80
CA VAL A 48 1.14 4.83 -1.27
C VAL A 48 0.15 4.14 -0.35
N LYS A 49 -0.15 2.89 -0.66
CA LYS A 49 -1.17 2.08 0.02
C LYS A 49 -0.53 0.83 0.60
N PHE A 50 -1.06 0.37 1.74
CA PHE A 50 -0.59 -0.83 2.40
C PHE A 50 -1.64 -1.94 2.33
N TYR A 51 -1.18 -3.10 1.89
CA TYR A 51 -1.98 -4.30 1.70
C TYR A 51 -1.41 -5.43 2.53
N CYS A 52 -2.30 -6.26 3.05
CA CYS A 52 -1.90 -7.47 3.76
C CYS A 52 -1.66 -8.59 2.75
N LYS A 53 -0.47 -9.19 2.74
CA LYS A 53 -0.13 -10.33 1.86
C LYS A 53 -0.97 -11.58 2.14
N LYS A 54 -1.46 -11.74 3.38
CA LYS A 54 -2.28 -12.90 3.78
C LYS A 54 -3.72 -12.80 3.27
N CYS A 55 -4.35 -11.64 3.41
CA CYS A 55 -5.77 -11.46 3.07
C CYS A 55 -5.99 -10.73 1.74
N GLY A 56 -4.96 -10.08 1.19
CA GLY A 56 -5.03 -9.28 -0.04
C GLY A 56 -5.75 -7.94 0.08
N ARG A 57 -6.30 -7.59 1.25
CA ARG A 57 -7.06 -6.34 1.45
C ARG A 57 -6.15 -5.17 1.83
N GLN A 58 -6.55 -3.98 1.38
CA GLN A 58 -5.99 -2.72 1.85
C GLN A 58 -6.36 -2.53 3.32
N PHE A 59 -5.38 -2.19 4.16
CA PHE A 59 -5.63 -1.89 5.57
C PHE A 59 -5.22 -0.47 5.95
N ASP A 60 -4.36 0.17 5.17
CA ASP A 60 -3.85 1.51 5.48
C ASP A 60 -3.42 2.25 4.20
N GLN A 61 -3.32 3.57 4.28
CA GLN A 61 -2.89 4.46 3.22
C GLN A 61 -2.21 5.69 3.83
N LEU A 62 -1.10 6.13 3.23
CA LEU A 62 -0.45 7.36 3.67
C LEU A 62 -1.36 8.58 3.45
N SER A 63 -1.48 9.40 4.49
CA SER A 63 -2.17 10.69 4.43
C SER A 63 -1.42 11.66 3.50
N PRO A 64 -2.05 12.75 3.03
CA PRO A 64 -1.39 13.72 2.16
C PRO A 64 -0.11 14.32 2.77
N VAL A 65 -0.08 14.50 4.10
CA VAL A 65 1.08 15.02 4.83
C VAL A 65 2.22 14.01 4.82
N GLU A 66 1.93 12.75 5.15
CA GLU A 66 2.95 11.71 5.14
C GLU A 66 3.45 11.43 3.72
N LEU A 67 2.57 11.50 2.71
CA LEU A 67 2.92 11.37 1.30
C LEU A 67 3.85 12.49 0.82
N GLY A 68 3.65 13.72 1.30
CA GLY A 68 4.53 14.86 0.97
C GLY A 68 5.97 14.65 1.44
N ASN A 69 6.13 13.99 2.59
CA ASN A 69 7.40 13.63 3.22
C ASN A 69 7.93 12.27 2.77
N TYR A 70 7.20 11.56 1.90
CA TYR A 70 7.57 10.24 1.41
C TYR A 70 8.61 10.38 0.29
N ALA A 71 9.81 9.83 0.53
CA ALA A 71 10.99 9.91 -0.35
C ALA A 71 11.11 8.70 -1.29
#